data_AF-A0AAD5KGN7-F1
#
_entry.id   AF-A0AAD5KGN7-F1
#
_cell.length_a   1.000
_cell.length_b   1.000
_cell.length_c   1.000
_cell.angle_alpha   90.00
_cell.angle_beta   90.00
_cell.angle_gamma   90.00
#
_symmetry.space_group_name_H-M   'P 1'
#
loop_
_entity.id
_entity.type
_entity.pdbx_description
1 polymer ?
#
loop_
_entity_poly.entity_id
_entity_poly.type
_entity_poly.pdbx_seq_one_letter_code
_entity_poly.pdbx_strand_id
1 'polypeptide(L)'
;MSRLGQIFALHAFIHGGLGLALIFAPQLFYEYIPLADGTATLLARAYGVGLLGPSVGSLMLSTLPDMLPCKRASCIGLMVYHTMIAFLAFQARKEKVLPYIAGTLIMIFHLVMFFGFYLWYKISENQVKAFTKKQRAEQKAKK
;
A
#
# COMPACT_ATOMS: atom_id res chain seq x y z
N MET A 1 15.54 -7.41 -16.60
CA MET A 1 14.73 -7.67 -15.39
C MET A 1 14.36 -9.15 -15.38
N SER A 2 14.21 -9.76 -14.20
CA SER A 2 13.64 -11.10 -14.09
C SER A 2 12.17 -11.08 -14.50
N ARG A 3 11.61 -12.23 -14.93
CA ARG A 3 10.18 -12.36 -15.24
C ARG A 3 9.31 -11.93 -14.05
N LEU A 4 9.71 -12.30 -12.84
CA LEU A 4 9.04 -11.91 -11.61
C LEU A 4 9.05 -10.38 -11.40
N GLY A 5 10.20 -9.72 -11.63
CA GLY A 5 10.29 -8.27 -11.54
C GLY A 5 9.39 -7.54 -12.56
N GLN A 6 9.26 -8.08 -13.77
CA GLN A 6 8.33 -7.58 -14.79
C GLN A 6 6.87 -7.71 -14.36
N ILE A 7 6.48 -8.85 -13.76
CA ILE A 7 5.13 -9.05 -13.22
C ILE A 7 4.82 -8.03 -12.13
N PHE A 8 5.76 -7.81 -11.19
CA PHE A 8 5.59 -6.80 -10.14
C PHE A 8 5.50 -5.38 -10.69
N ALA A 9 6.32 -5.03 -11.68
CA ALA A 9 6.26 -3.72 -12.34
C ALA A 9 4.94 -3.51 -13.08
N LEU A 10 4.47 -4.52 -13.82
CA LEU A 10 3.20 -4.46 -14.54
C LEU A 10 2.01 -4.33 -13.57
N HIS A 11 2.01 -5.13 -12.50
CA HIS A 11 1.00 -5.03 -11.44
C HIS A 11 0.97 -3.62 -10.84
N ALA A 12 2.14 -3.08 -10.49
CA ALA A 12 2.26 -1.74 -9.93
C ALA A 12 1.76 -0.64 -10.89
N PHE A 13 2.05 -0.76 -12.18
CA PHE A 13 1.63 0.24 -13.17
C PHE A 13 0.12 0.22 -13.40
N ILE A 14 -0.45 -0.96 -13.68
CA ILE A 14 -1.88 -1.10 -13.97
C ILE A 14 -2.72 -0.81 -12.73
N HIS A 15 -2.44 -1.49 -11.61
CA HIS A 15 -3.25 -1.32 -10.39
C HIS A 15 -2.94 -0.01 -9.66
N GLY A 16 -1.73 0.53 -9.78
CA GLY A 16 -1.40 1.85 -9.26
C GLY A 16 -2.18 2.94 -10.01
N GLY A 17 -2.19 2.88 -11.35
CA GLY A 17 -2.97 3.81 -12.17
C GLY A 17 -4.47 3.72 -11.91
N LEU A 18 -5.02 2.50 -11.90
CA LEU A 18 -6.44 2.26 -11.57
C LEU A 18 -6.78 2.71 -10.14
N GLY A 19 -5.91 2.41 -9.18
CA GLY A 19 -6.08 2.81 -7.78
C GLY A 19 -6.13 4.34 -7.63
N LEU A 20 -5.20 5.06 -8.27
CA LEU A 20 -5.21 6.53 -8.30
C LEU A 20 -6.49 7.08 -8.94
N ALA A 21 -6.91 6.51 -10.08
CA ALA A 21 -8.14 6.92 -10.75
C ALA A 21 -9.36 6.74 -9.84
N LEU A 22 -9.50 5.59 -9.17
CA LEU A 22 -10.59 5.35 -8.23
C LEU A 22 -10.57 6.26 -6.99
N ILE A 23 -9.39 6.68 -6.53
CA ILE A 23 -9.26 7.55 -5.35
C ILE A 23 -9.65 9.00 -5.67
N PHE A 24 -9.18 9.52 -6.80
CA PHE A 24 -9.26 10.94 -7.14
C PHE A 24 -10.34 11.27 -8.18
N ALA A 25 -10.72 10.31 -9.01
CA ALA A 25 -11.72 10.47 -10.06
C ALA A 25 -12.66 9.25 -10.16
N PRO A 26 -13.31 8.82 -9.05
CA PRO A 26 -14.19 7.64 -9.06
C PRO A 26 -15.31 7.75 -10.10
N GLN A 27 -15.76 8.97 -10.42
CA GLN A 27 -16.79 9.24 -11.43
C GLN A 27 -16.43 8.72 -12.83
N LEU A 28 -15.14 8.47 -13.14
CA LEU A 28 -14.74 7.84 -14.40
C LEU A 28 -15.25 6.40 -14.54
N PHE A 29 -15.72 5.79 -13.45
CA PHE A 29 -16.18 4.40 -13.40
C PHE A 29 -17.70 4.26 -13.21
N TYR A 30 -18.48 5.34 -13.39
CA TYR A 30 -19.93 5.34 -13.12
C TYR A 30 -20.72 4.30 -13.93
N GLU A 31 -20.26 3.96 -15.13
CA GLU A 31 -20.89 2.94 -16.00
C GLU A 31 -20.70 1.51 -15.47
N TYR A 32 -19.69 1.28 -14.63
CA TYR A 32 -19.32 -0.05 -14.13
C TYR A 32 -19.56 -0.20 -12.63
N ILE A 33 -19.50 0.89 -11.88
CA ILE A 33 -19.68 0.94 -10.43
C ILE A 33 -20.82 1.94 -10.16
N PRO A 34 -21.97 1.47 -9.64
CA PRO A 34 -23.06 2.37 -9.32
C PRO A 34 -22.68 3.27 -8.15
N LEU A 35 -22.27 4.51 -8.45
CA LEU A 35 -21.95 5.55 -7.47
C LEU A 35 -23.21 6.27 -7.00
N ALA A 36 -24.18 5.50 -6.49
CA ALA A 36 -25.52 6.00 -6.16
C ALA A 36 -25.53 6.99 -4.99
N ASP A 37 -24.57 6.87 -4.07
CA ASP A 37 -24.46 7.74 -2.90
C ASP A 37 -22.99 7.93 -2.43
N GLY A 38 -22.83 8.71 -1.36
CA GLY A 38 -21.52 8.94 -0.73
C GLY A 38 -20.86 7.67 -0.20
N THR A 39 -21.65 6.67 0.21
CA THR A 39 -21.14 5.38 0.72
C THR A 39 -20.53 4.56 -0.42
N ALA A 40 -21.21 4.48 -1.57
CA ALA A 40 -20.70 3.83 -2.77
C ALA A 40 -19.40 4.51 -3.26
N THR A 41 -19.35 5.84 -3.21
CA THR A 41 -18.15 6.61 -3.54
C THR A 41 -17.00 6.33 -2.57
N LEU A 42 -17.28 6.27 -1.27
CA LEU A 42 -16.30 5.90 -0.25
C LEU A 42 -15.75 4.49 -0.48
N LEU A 43 -16.61 3.51 -0.78
CA LEU A 43 -16.20 2.13 -1.04
C LEU A 43 -15.35 2.03 -2.30
N ALA A 44 -15.71 2.75 -3.38
CA ALA A 44 -14.90 2.79 -4.60
C ALA A 44 -13.50 3.38 -4.34
N ARG A 45 -13.42 4.48 -3.58
CA ARG A 45 -12.14 5.08 -3.18
C ARG A 45 -11.33 4.16 -2.27
N ALA A 46 -11.98 3.48 -1.32
CA ALA A 46 -11.33 2.51 -0.43
C ALA A 46 -10.78 1.30 -1.20
N TYR A 47 -11.52 0.81 -2.20
CA TYR A 47 -11.02 -0.20 -3.13
C TYR A 47 -9.81 0.30 -3.92
N GLY A 48 -9.85 1.54 -4.41
CA GLY A 48 -8.71 2.20 -5.04
C GLY A 48 -7.46 2.27 -4.15
N VAL A 49 -7.63 2.57 -2.86
CA VAL A 49 -6.55 2.51 -1.85
C VAL A 49 -6.03 1.08 -1.68
N GLY A 50 -6.93 0.10 -1.67
CA GLY A 50 -6.59 -1.33 -1.65
C GLY A 50 -5.77 -1.80 -2.86
N LEU A 51 -5.93 -1.16 -4.02
CA LEU A 51 -5.08 -1.38 -5.20
C LEU A 51 -3.75 -0.63 -5.10
N LEU A 52 -3.79 0.63 -4.63
CA LEU A 52 -2.62 1.50 -4.58
C LEU A 52 -1.55 1.00 -3.58
N GLY A 53 -1.94 0.58 -2.39
CA GLY A 53 -1.00 0.13 -1.35
C GLY A 53 -0.09 -1.03 -1.82
N PRO A 54 -0.65 -2.17 -2.25
CA PRO A 54 0.11 -3.27 -2.85
C PRO A 54 0.91 -2.83 -4.07
N SER A 55 0.38 -1.94 -4.91
CA SER A 55 1.10 -1.43 -6.09
C SER A 55 2.38 -0.67 -5.73
N VAL A 56 2.36 0.14 -4.67
CA VAL A 56 3.57 0.79 -4.13
C VAL A 56 4.59 -0.26 -3.69
N GLY A 57 4.15 -1.28 -2.95
CA GLY A 57 5.01 -2.39 -2.55
C GLY A 57 5.60 -3.12 -3.77
N SER A 58 4.77 -3.48 -4.74
CA SER A 58 5.17 -4.17 -5.98
C SER A 58 6.17 -3.36 -6.80
N LEU A 59 6.02 -2.04 -6.90
CA LEU A 59 6.97 -1.18 -7.60
C LEU A 59 8.37 -1.29 -6.96
N MET A 60 8.41 -1.24 -5.63
CA MET A 60 9.66 -1.38 -4.88
C MET A 60 10.25 -2.79 -4.96
N LEU A 61 9.40 -3.82 -5.06
CA LEU A 61 9.82 -5.22 -5.21
C LEU A 61 10.41 -5.55 -6.58
N SER A 62 10.01 -4.83 -7.63
CA SER A 62 10.39 -5.13 -9.02
C SER A 62 11.90 -5.18 -9.26
N THR A 63 12.69 -4.47 -8.44
CA THR A 63 14.15 -4.40 -8.52
C THR A 63 14.86 -5.11 -7.36
N LEU A 64 14.12 -5.68 -6.41
CA LEU A 64 14.68 -6.29 -5.20
C LEU A 64 14.80 -7.81 -5.33
N PRO A 65 15.83 -8.43 -4.73
CA PRO A 65 15.93 -9.88 -4.64
C PRO A 65 14.91 -10.42 -3.62
N ASP A 66 14.36 -11.62 -3.86
CA ASP A 66 13.36 -12.32 -3.01
C ASP A 66 13.86 -12.65 -1.60
N MET A 67 14.02 -11.62 -0.77
CA MET A 67 14.72 -11.66 0.51
C MET A 67 14.07 -10.69 1.52
N LEU A 68 14.68 -10.53 2.70
CA LEU A 68 14.25 -9.57 3.72
C LEU A 68 13.97 -8.12 3.20
N PRO A 69 14.73 -7.55 2.23
CA PRO A 69 14.39 -6.28 1.60
C PRO A 69 12.97 -6.24 1.00
N CYS A 70 12.49 -7.37 0.46
CA CYS A 70 11.14 -7.47 -0.08
C CYS A 70 10.07 -7.33 1.01
N LYS A 71 10.30 -7.91 2.19
CA LYS A 71 9.38 -7.75 3.33
C LYS A 71 9.23 -6.29 3.74
N ARG A 72 10.31 -5.49 3.65
CA ARG A 72 10.29 -4.06 3.96
C ARG A 72 9.57 -3.24 2.88
N ALA A 73 9.74 -3.59 1.61
CA ALA A 73 8.96 -2.99 0.52
C ALA A 73 7.46 -3.25 0.70
N SER A 74 7.05 -4.46 1.06
CA SER A 74 5.67 -4.77 1.41
C SER A 74 5.17 -3.96 2.61
N CYS A 75 6.01 -3.76 3.65
CA CYS A 75 5.64 -2.91 4.79
C CYS A 75 5.31 -1.48 4.36
N ILE A 76 6.07 -0.89 3.43
CA ILE A 76 5.79 0.45 2.92
C ILE A 76 4.44 0.50 2.20
N GLY A 77 4.15 -0.50 1.35
CA GLY A 77 2.84 -0.60 0.69
C GLY A 77 1.68 -0.67 1.69
N LEU A 78 1.83 -1.45 2.76
CA LEU A 78 0.83 -1.56 3.84
C LEU A 78 0.71 -0.24 4.62
N MET A 79 1.81 0.46 4.88
CA MET A 79 1.77 1.78 5.51
C MET A 79 0.99 2.78 4.65
N VAL A 80 1.22 2.82 3.33
CA VAL A 80 0.45 3.68 2.41
C VAL A 80 -1.04 3.33 2.46
N TYR A 81 -1.38 2.04 2.39
CA TYR A 81 -2.77 1.58 2.51
C TYR A 81 -3.42 2.09 3.81
N HIS A 82 -2.79 1.83 4.96
CA HIS A 82 -3.35 2.20 6.25
C HIS A 82 -3.47 3.71 6.45
N THR A 83 -2.48 4.51 6.02
CA THR A 83 -2.59 5.98 6.09
C THR A 83 -3.72 6.51 5.22
N MET A 84 -3.86 5.98 4.00
CA MET A 84 -4.88 6.42 3.06
C MET A 84 -6.30 6.03 3.51
N ILE A 85 -6.50 4.82 4.05
CA ILE A 85 -7.80 4.44 4.64
C ILE A 85 -8.12 5.31 5.85
N ALA A 86 -7.15 5.58 6.73
CA ALA A 86 -7.37 6.48 7.87
C ALA A 86 -7.83 7.88 7.41
N PHE A 87 -7.20 8.40 6.35
CA PHE A 87 -7.59 9.66 5.74
C PHE A 87 -8.99 9.62 5.13
N LEU A 88 -9.34 8.57 4.38
CA LEU A 88 -10.69 8.42 3.81
C LEU A 88 -11.76 8.31 4.90
N ALA A 89 -11.49 7.58 5.98
CA ALA A 89 -12.40 7.48 7.13
C ALA A 89 -12.60 8.84 7.81
N PHE A 90 -11.54 9.63 7.94
CA PHE A 90 -11.63 11.01 8.44
C PHE A 90 -12.46 11.91 7.52
N GLN A 91 -12.26 11.84 6.20
CA GLN A 91 -13.06 12.61 5.22
C GLN A 91 -14.54 12.21 5.27
N ALA A 92 -14.83 10.91 5.20
CA ALA A 92 -16.18 10.37 5.25
C ALA A 92 -16.93 10.79 6.53
N ARG A 93 -16.22 10.88 7.65
CA ARG A 93 -16.76 11.42 8.91
C ARG A 93 -17.14 12.90 8.78
N LYS A 94 -16.30 13.73 8.17
CA LYS A 94 -16.58 15.17 7.98
C LYS A 94 -17.73 15.41 7.00
N GLU A 95 -17.85 14.56 5.99
CA GLU A 95 -18.89 14.61 4.96
C GLU A 95 -20.20 13.94 5.39
N LYS A 96 -20.27 13.41 6.61
CA LYS A 96 -21.43 12.70 7.17
C LYS A 96 -21.82 11.43 6.38
N VAL A 97 -20.91 10.88 5.59
CA VAL A 97 -21.06 9.58 4.91
C VAL A 97 -20.97 8.43 5.90
N LEU A 98 -20.07 8.55 6.89
CA LEU A 98 -19.97 7.60 7.99
C LEU A 98 -20.45 8.24 9.31
N PRO A 99 -21.13 7.47 10.19
CA PRO A 99 -21.38 7.88 11.55
C PRO A 99 -20.08 8.29 12.25
N TYR A 100 -20.14 9.32 13.11
CA TYR A 100 -18.97 9.88 13.77
C TYR A 100 -18.11 8.81 14.46
N ILE A 101 -18.75 7.91 15.19
CA ILE A 101 -18.09 6.83 15.92
C ILE A 101 -17.44 5.82 14.98
N ALA A 102 -18.14 5.40 13.92
CA ALA A 102 -17.63 4.43 12.96
C ALA A 102 -16.40 4.97 12.21
N GLY A 103 -16.48 6.19 11.68
CA GLY A 103 -15.34 6.84 11.01
C GLY A 103 -14.14 7.03 11.94
N THR A 104 -14.39 7.36 13.22
CA THR A 104 -13.32 7.53 14.22
C THR A 104 -12.65 6.20 14.57
N LEU A 105 -13.42 5.13 14.76
CA LEU A 105 -12.87 3.80 15.04
C LEU A 105 -12.04 3.26 13.88
N ILE A 106 -12.54 3.39 12.64
CA ILE A 106 -11.80 2.98 11.44
C ILE A 106 -10.49 3.77 11.33
N MET A 107 -10.54 5.09 11.52
CA MET A 107 -9.35 5.94 11.49
C MET A 107 -8.31 5.51 12.54
N ILE A 108 -8.71 5.36 13.81
CA ILE A 108 -7.81 4.97 14.90
C ILE A 108 -7.21 3.58 14.64
N PHE A 109 -8.04 2.61 14.25
CA PHE A 109 -7.56 1.26 13.93
C PHE A 109 -6.48 1.28 12.85
N HIS A 110 -6.71 2.01 11.75
CA HIS A 110 -5.73 2.07 10.66
C HIS A 110 -4.47 2.84 11.07
N LEU A 111 -4.55 3.86 11.92
CA LEU A 111 -3.37 4.53 12.48
C LEU A 111 -2.55 3.59 13.37
N VAL A 112 -3.20 2.80 14.24
CA VAL A 112 -2.52 1.79 15.06
C VAL A 112 -1.82 0.76 14.18
N MET A 113 -2.49 0.26 13.14
CA MET A 113 -1.89 -0.67 12.18
C MET A 113 -0.69 -0.04 11.46
N PHE A 114 -0.79 1.21 11.01
CA PHE A 114 0.33 1.96 10.44
C PHE A 114 1.54 1.97 11.39
N PHE A 115 1.32 2.28 12.67
CA PHE A 115 2.41 2.26 13.66
C PHE A 115 2.99 0.86 13.85
N GLY A 116 2.16 -0.19 13.85
CA GLY A 116 2.62 -1.58 13.88
C GLY A 116 3.55 -1.91 12.71
N PHE A 117 3.17 -1.55 11.48
CA PHE A 117 4.01 -1.75 10.29
C PHE A 117 5.27 -0.88 10.30
N TYR A 118 5.19 0.35 10.80
CA TYR A 118 6.36 1.20 10.99
C TYR A 118 7.37 0.59 11.96
N LEU A 119 6.91 0.09 13.11
CA LEU A 119 7.77 -0.61 14.07
C LEU A 119 8.40 -1.85 13.45
N TRP A 120 7.64 -2.65 12.71
CA TRP A 120 8.19 -3.80 11.99
C TRP A 120 9.24 -3.38 10.94
N TYR A 121 8.99 -2.32 10.18
CA TYR A 121 9.94 -1.76 9.22
C TYR A 121 11.26 -1.32 9.88
N LYS A 122 11.18 -0.74 11.09
CA LYS A 122 12.35 -0.33 11.89
C LYS A 122 13.10 -1.52 12.49
N ILE A 123 12.41 -2.49 13.07
CA ILE A 123 13.03 -3.69 13.67
C ILE A 123 13.78 -4.51 12.60
N SER A 124 13.20 -4.64 11.41
CA SER A 124 13.80 -5.39 10.30
C SER A 124 14.96 -4.66 9.61
N GLU A 125 15.24 -3.39 9.94
CA GLU A 125 16.31 -2.61 9.31
C GLU A 125 17.69 -3.24 9.56
N ASN A 126 17.97 -3.62 10.81
CA ASN A 126 19.26 -4.22 11.19
C ASN A 126 19.45 -5.59 10.54
N GLN A 127 18.38 -6.37 10.41
CA GLN A 127 18.40 -7.66 9.73
C GLN A 127 18.74 -7.52 8.24
N VAL A 128 18.17 -6.50 7.57
CA VAL A 128 18.51 -6.20 6.16
C VAL A 128 19.96 -5.75 6.04
N LYS A 129 20.44 -4.86 6.90
CA LYS A 129 21.85 -4.41 6.90
C LYS A 129 22.81 -5.59 7.06
N ALA A 130 22.54 -6.49 8.00
CA ALA A 130 23.33 -7.70 8.22
C ALA A 130 23.31 -8.63 6.98
N PHE A 131 22.12 -8.85 6.42
CA PHE A 131 21.94 -9.67 5.22
C PHE A 131 22.70 -9.11 4.01
N THR A 132 22.58 -7.81 3.73
CA THR A 132 23.30 -7.16 2.63
C THR A 132 24.81 -7.19 2.84
N LYS A 133 25.30 -7.02 4.09
CA LYS A 133 26.72 -7.15 4.41
C LYS A 133 27.23 -8.57 4.11
N LYS A 134 26.48 -9.60 4.51
CA LYS A 134 26.81 -11.01 4.24
C LYS A 134 26.88 -11.30 2.74
N GLN A 135 25.87 -10.89 1.97
CA GLN A 135 25.86 -11.06 0.51
C GLN A 135 27.06 -10.40 -0.18
N ARG A 136 27.44 -9.18 0.23
CA ARG A 136 28.61 -8.48 -0.31
C ARG A 136 29.92 -9.21 0.00
N ALA A 137 30.05 -9.78 1.19
CA ALA A 137 31.22 -10.57 1.57
C ALA A 137 31.32 -11.86 0.74
N GLU A 138 30.22 -12.58 0.57
CA GLU A 138 30.16 -13.80 -0.26
C GLU A 138 30.47 -13.51 -1.74
N GLN A 139 29.98 -12.39 -2.29
CA GLN A 139 30.30 -11.98 -3.67
C GLN A 139 31.78 -11.64 -3.85
N LYS A 140 32.43 -11.04 -2.84
CA LYS A 140 33.87 -10.75 -2.88
C LYS A 140 34.71 -12.01 -2.82
N ALA A 141 34.31 -13.00 -2.01
CA ALA A 141 35.04 -14.27 -1.87
C ALA A 141 34.97 -15.16 -3.12
N LYS A 142 34.01 -14.91 -4.03
CA LYS A 142 33.84 -15.64 -5.30
C LYS A 142 34.58 -15.00 -6.48
N LYS A 143 35.21 -13.84 -6.28
CA LYS A 143 36.03 -13.14 -7.28
C LYS A 143 37.50 -13.34 -6.95
#